data_AF-A0A1Q9UR08-F1
#
_entry.id   AF-A0A1Q9UR08-F1
#
_cell.length_a   1.000
_cell.length_b   1.000
_cell.length_c   1.000
_cell.angle_alpha   90.00
_cell.angle_beta   90.00
_cell.angle_gamma   90.00
#
_symmetry.space_group_name_H-M   'P 1'
#
loop_
_entity.id
_entity.type
_entity.pdbx_description
1 polymer ?
#
loop_
_entity_poly.entity_id
_entity_poly.type
_entity_poly.pdbx_seq_one_letter_code
_entity_poly.pdbx_strand_id
1 'polypeptide(L)'
;MGLREVLARSAARHAHVLVVEVPGWDGLRMATERAVLERGWRLACSPADADVLVVCGTPGPRLAEAVDLVWEQLPGPRVRIVVLNRSELTDALPGAHAGLLDDDHHRRDARDRPGAPDLLASREAEDEPSGHEGHSDHADHGAKEGSDEPSGHEGHSDHADYGANEGSDEPSGDEDHGNHADHGGHDMEMSPDGIPLAEGGEDRDGLEMDVLAVRLGPVLPHWPAGLVLHCSLQGDVLTGARAELLGAECEGGDAADPRTRALDRVVSVLALAGWDDAAERARRIRDVPPTGDARPAVDRPTASPGLARLRRRVRRSRMLRWSLRGLGPLTADDVRRLGLPEGAVGDAYDRLLHLLDDVDEPAPPGGRRAVPVDAVVDPVVGLDLAAARLVLAGLDLGTLSAAPAPRPEATRG
;
A
#
# COMPACT_ATOMS: atom_id res chain seq x y z
N MET A 1 -39.67 -8.76 -6.90
CA MET A 1 -38.25 -8.47 -6.60
C MET A 1 -37.90 -7.19 -7.34
N GLY A 2 -37.48 -6.15 -6.61
CA GLY A 2 -37.14 -4.86 -7.22
C GLY A 2 -35.79 -4.90 -7.94
N LEU A 3 -35.58 -4.04 -8.94
CA LEU A 3 -34.32 -3.94 -9.69
C LEU A 3 -33.10 -3.76 -8.77
N ARG A 4 -33.26 -2.93 -7.72
CA ARG A 4 -32.23 -2.67 -6.72
C ARG A 4 -31.78 -3.93 -5.96
N GLU A 5 -32.71 -4.80 -5.59
CA GLU A 5 -32.44 -6.05 -4.87
C GLU A 5 -31.75 -7.10 -5.77
N VAL A 6 -32.01 -7.06 -7.08
CA VAL A 6 -31.33 -7.91 -8.08
C VAL A 6 -29.91 -7.41 -8.30
N LEU A 7 -29.71 -6.09 -8.43
CA LEU A 7 -28.40 -5.47 -8.58
C LEU A 7 -27.54 -5.68 -7.33
N ALA A 8 -28.08 -5.47 -6.13
CA ALA A 8 -27.36 -5.71 -4.87
C ALA A 8 -26.87 -7.16 -4.74
N ARG A 9 -27.74 -8.14 -5.04
CA ARG A 9 -27.34 -9.56 -5.07
C ARG A 9 -26.32 -9.89 -6.14
N SER A 10 -26.36 -9.21 -7.28
CA SER A 10 -25.35 -9.38 -8.32
C SER A 10 -24.01 -8.77 -7.90
N ALA A 11 -24.00 -7.58 -7.31
CA ALA A 11 -22.81 -6.90 -6.83
C ALA A 11 -22.14 -7.70 -5.70
N ALA A 12 -22.91 -8.16 -4.71
CA ALA A 12 -22.38 -8.92 -3.58
C ALA A 12 -21.83 -10.32 -3.98
N ARG A 13 -22.18 -10.83 -5.17
CA ARG A 13 -21.56 -12.03 -5.77
C ARG A 13 -20.19 -11.78 -6.37
N HIS A 14 -19.83 -10.54 -6.65
CA HIS A 14 -18.57 -10.13 -7.25
C HIS A 14 -17.81 -9.17 -6.34
N ALA A 15 -17.94 -9.35 -5.02
CA ALA A 15 -17.32 -8.45 -4.05
C ALA A 15 -15.80 -8.41 -4.22
N HIS A 16 -15.24 -7.22 -4.05
CA HIS A 16 -13.81 -6.97 -4.01
C HIS A 16 -13.35 -6.93 -2.55
N VAL A 17 -12.32 -7.71 -2.24
CA VAL A 17 -11.87 -7.94 -0.87
C VAL A 17 -10.46 -7.40 -0.69
N LEU A 18 -10.30 -6.41 0.19
CA LEU A 18 -9.00 -5.98 0.67
C LEU A 18 -8.60 -6.83 1.86
N VAL A 19 -7.55 -7.64 1.71
CA VAL A 19 -7.04 -8.51 2.78
C VAL A 19 -5.84 -7.84 3.44
N VAL A 20 -5.93 -7.64 4.75
CA VAL A 20 -4.87 -7.09 5.59
C VAL A 20 -4.26 -8.21 6.42
N GLU A 21 -2.96 -8.38 6.26
CA GLU A 21 -2.16 -9.28 7.08
C GLU A 21 -1.64 -8.55 8.33
N VAL A 22 -1.93 -9.11 9.50
CA VAL A 22 -1.19 -8.76 10.73
C VAL A 22 0.14 -9.52 10.73
N PRO A 23 1.28 -8.91 11.09
CA PRO A 23 2.58 -9.58 11.06
C PRO A 23 2.56 -10.96 11.73
N GLY A 24 3.02 -11.98 11.01
CA GLY A 24 3.02 -13.38 11.47
C GLY A 24 1.78 -14.20 11.10
N TRP A 25 0.79 -13.60 10.42
CA TRP A 25 -0.42 -14.28 9.94
C TRP A 25 -0.43 -14.52 8.42
N ASP A 26 0.74 -14.63 7.80
CA ASP A 26 0.89 -14.78 6.35
C ASP A 26 0.21 -16.06 5.82
N GLY A 27 0.24 -17.16 6.56
CA GLY A 27 -0.49 -18.38 6.21
C GLY A 27 -2.00 -18.19 6.20
N LEU A 28 -2.54 -17.45 7.18
CA LEU A 28 -3.97 -17.13 7.24
C LEU A 28 -4.38 -16.14 6.15
N ARG A 29 -3.56 -15.12 5.87
CA ARG A 29 -3.79 -14.21 4.74
C ARG A 29 -3.88 -14.98 3.43
N MET A 30 -2.91 -15.84 3.13
CA MET A 30 -2.90 -16.61 1.88
C MET A 30 -4.10 -17.58 1.79
N ALA A 31 -4.49 -18.20 2.91
CA ALA A 31 -5.69 -19.03 2.98
C ALA A 31 -6.98 -18.20 2.73
N THR A 32 -7.03 -16.98 3.26
CA THR A 32 -8.13 -16.03 3.03
C THR A 32 -8.22 -15.63 1.57
N GLU A 33 -7.11 -15.24 0.95
CA GLU A 33 -7.05 -14.92 -0.48
C GLU A 33 -7.58 -16.06 -1.35
N ARG A 34 -7.15 -17.28 -1.03
CA ARG A 34 -7.62 -18.48 -1.72
C ARG A 34 -9.13 -18.67 -1.57
N ALA A 35 -9.66 -18.56 -0.35
CA ALA A 35 -11.09 -18.73 -0.08
C ALA A 35 -11.95 -17.67 -0.79
N VAL A 36 -11.45 -16.43 -0.87
CA VAL A 36 -12.07 -15.34 -1.65
C VAL A 36 -12.15 -15.70 -3.13
N LEU A 37 -11.03 -16.14 -3.72
CA LEU A 37 -10.97 -16.49 -5.15
C LEU A 37 -11.81 -17.73 -5.48
N GLU A 38 -11.81 -18.76 -4.62
CA GLU A 38 -12.63 -19.97 -4.79
C GLU A 38 -14.14 -19.67 -4.74
N ARG A 39 -14.54 -18.59 -4.06
CA ARG A 39 -15.92 -18.08 -4.05
C ARG A 39 -16.31 -17.33 -5.33
N GLY A 40 -15.33 -16.96 -6.16
CA GLY A 40 -15.54 -16.10 -7.34
C GLY A 40 -15.50 -14.59 -7.03
N TRP A 41 -15.08 -14.22 -5.82
CA TRP A 41 -14.79 -12.84 -5.44
C TRP A 41 -13.41 -12.42 -5.94
N ARG A 42 -13.10 -11.12 -5.86
CA ARG A 42 -11.84 -10.54 -6.33
C ARG A 42 -11.03 -9.99 -5.16
N LEU A 43 -9.71 -9.97 -5.32
CA LEU A 43 -8.84 -9.26 -4.38
C LEU A 43 -8.75 -7.80 -4.82
N ALA A 44 -9.01 -6.88 -3.90
CA ALA A 44 -8.91 -5.45 -4.14
C ALA A 44 -7.44 -5.00 -4.05
N CYS A 45 -7.06 -4.04 -4.88
CA CYS A 45 -5.72 -3.44 -4.86
C CYS A 45 -5.67 -2.08 -4.17
N SER A 46 -6.81 -1.53 -3.77
CA SER A 46 -6.91 -0.25 -3.05
C SER A 46 -8.16 -0.21 -2.16
N PRO A 47 -8.18 0.64 -1.13
CA PRO A 47 -9.38 0.88 -0.31
C PRO A 47 -10.58 1.33 -1.13
N ALA A 48 -10.36 2.17 -2.15
CA ALA A 48 -11.40 2.70 -3.03
C ALA A 48 -12.08 1.63 -3.91
N ASP A 49 -11.43 0.49 -4.10
CA ASP A 49 -11.91 -0.64 -4.91
C ASP A 49 -12.48 -1.78 -4.04
N ALA A 50 -12.54 -1.62 -2.70
CA ALA A 50 -12.89 -2.70 -1.79
C ALA A 50 -14.31 -2.56 -1.22
N ASP A 51 -15.07 -3.66 -1.26
CA ASP A 51 -16.37 -3.81 -0.59
C ASP A 51 -16.20 -4.49 0.78
N VAL A 52 -15.18 -5.33 0.93
CA VAL A 52 -14.93 -6.09 2.16
C VAL A 52 -13.49 -5.88 2.61
N LEU A 53 -13.31 -5.47 3.87
CA LEU A 53 -12.02 -5.44 4.55
C LEU A 53 -11.88 -6.66 5.45
N VAL A 54 -10.90 -7.52 5.18
CA VAL A 54 -10.60 -8.70 6.00
C VAL A 54 -9.29 -8.51 6.73
N VAL A 55 -9.32 -8.55 8.05
CA VAL A 55 -8.10 -8.49 8.89
C VAL A 55 -7.75 -9.90 9.34
N CYS A 56 -6.58 -10.40 8.96
CA CYS A 56 -6.07 -11.70 9.34
C CYS A 56 -5.17 -11.56 10.57
N GLY A 57 -5.67 -11.99 11.73
CA GLY A 57 -5.03 -11.85 13.03
C GLY A 57 -5.47 -10.63 13.83
N THR A 58 -4.89 -10.45 15.02
CA THR A 58 -5.20 -9.33 15.92
C THR A 58 -4.11 -8.25 15.85
N PRO A 59 -4.38 -7.08 15.23
CA PRO A 59 -3.39 -6.02 15.11
C PRO A 59 -3.07 -5.40 16.47
N GLY A 60 -1.82 -4.99 16.69
CA GLY A 60 -1.47 -4.14 17.83
C GLY A 60 -2.06 -2.72 17.67
N PRO A 61 -2.04 -1.88 18.71
CA PRO A 61 -2.77 -0.60 18.73
C PRO A 61 -2.50 0.30 17.50
N ARG A 62 -1.22 0.54 17.19
CA ARG A 62 -0.84 1.39 16.04
C ARG A 62 -1.17 0.79 14.68
N LEU A 63 -1.17 -0.54 14.57
CA LEU A 63 -1.61 -1.21 13.34
C LEU A 63 -3.14 -1.17 13.23
N ALA A 64 -3.85 -1.26 14.35
CA ALA A 64 -5.31 -1.14 14.40
C ALA A 64 -5.76 0.25 13.93
N GLU A 65 -5.11 1.32 14.39
CA GLU A 65 -5.32 2.69 13.90
C GLU A 65 -5.14 2.77 12.38
N ALA A 66 -4.06 2.20 11.83
CA ALA A 66 -3.85 2.17 10.39
C ALA A 66 -4.94 1.39 9.63
N VAL A 67 -5.45 0.30 10.19
CA VAL A 67 -6.57 -0.47 9.63
C VAL A 67 -7.88 0.33 9.68
N ASP A 68 -8.13 1.06 10.76
CA ASP A 68 -9.31 1.91 10.92
C ASP A 68 -9.28 3.06 9.89
N LEU A 69 -8.10 3.64 9.65
CA LEU A 69 -7.91 4.65 8.60
C LEU A 69 -8.16 4.10 7.20
N VAL A 70 -7.80 2.85 6.93
CA VAL A 70 -8.14 2.19 5.66
C VAL A 70 -9.64 1.92 5.57
N TRP A 71 -10.27 1.47 6.66
CA TRP A 71 -11.70 1.27 6.73
C TRP A 71 -12.48 2.54 6.38
N GLU A 72 -12.05 3.70 6.90
CA GLU A 72 -12.72 4.97 6.58
C GLU A 72 -12.60 5.39 5.11
N GLN A 73 -11.58 4.90 4.40
CA GLN A 73 -11.41 5.14 2.96
C GLN A 73 -12.26 4.22 2.07
N LEU A 74 -12.87 3.16 2.61
CA LEU A 74 -13.73 2.26 1.81
C LEU A 74 -15.05 2.95 1.42
N PRO A 75 -15.46 2.90 0.14
CA PRO A 75 -16.79 3.34 -0.26
C PRO A 75 -17.86 2.40 0.30
N GLY A 76 -19.07 2.92 0.53
CA GLY A 76 -20.22 2.07 0.86
C GLY A 76 -20.89 1.50 -0.40
N PRO A 77 -21.53 0.31 -0.37
CA PRO A 77 -21.66 -0.63 0.75
C PRO A 77 -20.34 -1.30 1.17
N ARG A 78 -20.04 -1.36 2.47
CA ARG A 78 -18.79 -1.91 3.00
C ARG A 78 -19.01 -2.86 4.17
N VAL A 79 -18.18 -3.88 4.31
CA VAL A 79 -18.19 -4.80 5.47
C VAL A 79 -16.77 -5.04 5.97
N ARG A 80 -16.57 -5.01 7.29
CA ARG A 80 -15.31 -5.41 7.93
C ARG A 80 -15.48 -6.72 8.67
N ILE A 81 -14.52 -7.64 8.48
CA ILE A 81 -14.42 -8.88 9.26
C ILE A 81 -13.01 -9.07 9.78
N VAL A 82 -12.89 -9.69 10.95
CA VAL A 82 -11.63 -10.12 11.54
C VAL A 82 -11.64 -11.64 11.60
N VAL A 83 -10.55 -12.26 11.16
CA VAL A 83 -10.39 -13.71 11.11
C VAL A 83 -9.12 -14.07 11.87
N LEU A 84 -9.24 -14.98 12.84
CA LEU A 84 -8.15 -15.39 13.73
C LEU A 84 -7.60 -16.78 13.41
N ASN A 85 -8.32 -17.57 12.61
CA ASN A 85 -7.89 -18.89 12.18
C ASN A 85 -8.60 -19.33 10.89
N ARG A 86 -8.08 -20.39 10.25
CA ARG A 86 -8.60 -20.87 8.97
C ARG A 86 -10.03 -21.40 9.04
N SER A 87 -10.48 -21.93 10.18
CA SER A 87 -11.82 -22.49 10.30
C SER A 87 -12.92 -21.43 10.23
N GLU A 88 -12.65 -20.23 10.76
CA GLU A 88 -13.58 -19.10 10.75
C GLU A 88 -13.94 -18.62 9.34
N LEU A 89 -13.06 -18.83 8.34
CA LEU A 89 -13.31 -18.44 6.94
C LEU A 89 -14.60 -19.04 6.37
N THR A 90 -14.98 -20.23 6.84
CA THR A 90 -16.19 -20.95 6.39
C THR A 90 -17.45 -20.15 6.67
N ASP A 91 -17.50 -19.45 7.80
CA ASP A 91 -18.67 -18.68 8.25
C ASP A 91 -18.51 -17.18 8.00
N ALA A 92 -17.28 -16.65 8.12
CA ALA A 92 -17.00 -15.23 8.01
C ALA A 92 -17.28 -14.68 6.59
N LEU A 93 -16.92 -15.40 5.53
CA LEU A 93 -17.16 -14.94 4.15
C LEU A 93 -18.65 -14.97 3.76
N PRO A 94 -19.44 -16.02 4.09
CA PRO A 94 -20.89 -15.95 3.97
C PRO A 94 -21.53 -14.85 4.83
N GLY A 95 -21.03 -14.63 6.04
CA GLY A 95 -21.47 -13.52 6.91
C GLY A 95 -21.23 -12.16 6.26
N ALA A 96 -20.05 -11.94 5.67
CA ALA A 96 -19.74 -10.72 4.92
C ALA A 96 -20.66 -10.54 3.71
N HIS A 97 -20.96 -11.62 2.98
CA HIS A 97 -21.93 -11.58 1.88
C HIS A 97 -23.33 -11.16 2.35
N ALA A 98 -23.79 -11.66 3.50
CA ALA A 98 -25.06 -11.25 4.08
C ALA A 98 -25.04 -9.78 4.53
N GLY A 99 -23.93 -9.33 5.12
CA GLY A 99 -23.73 -7.93 5.50
C GLY A 99 -23.76 -6.97 4.32
N LEU A 100 -23.19 -7.35 3.17
CA LEU A 100 -23.28 -6.55 1.93
C LEU A 100 -24.71 -6.37 1.41
N LEU A 101 -25.64 -7.24 1.81
CA LEU A 101 -27.05 -7.17 1.45
C LEU A 101 -27.91 -6.45 2.51
N ASP A 102 -27.33 -6.04 3.65
CA ASP A 102 -28.03 -5.32 4.71
C ASP A 102 -28.13 -3.82 4.39
N ASP A 103 -29.12 -3.48 3.57
CA ASP A 103 -29.43 -2.10 3.17
C ASP A 103 -29.66 -1.16 4.37
N ASP A 104 -30.18 -1.67 5.49
CA ASP A 104 -30.43 -0.86 6.69
C ASP A 104 -29.14 -0.49 7.40
N HIS A 105 -28.19 -1.43 7.47
CA HIS A 105 -26.86 -1.18 7.97
C HIS A 105 -26.13 -0.13 7.11
N HIS A 106 -26.12 -0.30 5.78
CA HIS A 106 -25.43 0.64 4.87
C HIS A 106 -26.01 2.05 4.88
N ARG A 107 -27.33 2.19 5.12
CA ARG A 107 -27.95 3.51 5.30
C ARG A 107 -27.57 4.19 6.61
N ARG A 108 -27.30 3.43 7.67
CA ARG A 108 -26.78 3.98 8.94
C ARG A 108 -25.31 4.36 8.79
N ASP A 109 -24.48 3.45 8.27
CA ASP A 109 -23.06 3.73 7.99
C ASP A 109 -22.89 5.00 7.14
N ALA A 110 -23.66 5.15 6.05
CA ALA A 110 -23.56 6.35 5.21
C ALA A 110 -23.97 7.67 5.90
N ARG A 111 -24.76 7.62 6.98
CA ARG A 111 -25.14 8.81 7.76
C ARG A 111 -24.12 9.15 8.84
N ASP A 112 -23.53 8.12 9.44
CA ASP A 112 -22.60 8.27 10.56
C ASP A 112 -21.15 8.43 10.09
N ARG A 113 -20.89 8.21 8.79
CA ARG A 113 -19.54 8.30 8.21
C ARG A 113 -18.98 9.72 8.30
N PRO A 114 -17.78 9.91 8.89
CA PRO A 114 -17.12 11.21 8.92
C PRO A 114 -16.79 11.69 7.50
N GLY A 115 -16.92 13.00 7.27
CA GLY A 115 -16.49 13.60 6.01
C GLY A 115 -14.96 13.61 5.89
N ALA A 116 -14.45 13.74 4.66
CA ALA A 116 -13.02 13.94 4.42
C ALA A 116 -12.41 15.11 5.25
N PRO A 117 -13.10 16.25 5.46
CA PRO A 117 -12.58 17.34 6.30
C PRO A 117 -12.41 16.94 7.77
N ASP A 118 -13.35 16.16 8.31
CA ASP A 118 -13.34 15.75 9.72
C ASP A 118 -12.15 14.82 10.02
N LEU A 119 -11.82 13.95 9.08
CA LEU A 119 -10.67 13.02 9.18
C LEU A 119 -9.31 13.74 9.12
N LEU A 120 -9.22 14.88 8.45
CA LEU A 120 -7.99 15.70 8.39
C LEU A 120 -7.84 16.56 9.65
N ALA A 121 -8.92 17.22 10.08
CA ALA A 121 -8.93 18.06 11.29
C ALA A 121 -8.64 17.27 12.57
N SER A 122 -9.12 16.02 12.66
CA SER A 122 -8.86 15.14 13.81
C SER A 122 -7.36 14.80 13.98
N ARG A 123 -6.59 14.86 12.90
CA ARG A 123 -5.16 14.50 12.90
C ARG A 123 -4.25 15.68 13.19
N GLU A 124 -4.61 16.89 12.76
CA GLU A 124 -3.88 18.12 13.09
C GLU A 124 -3.88 18.37 14.61
N ALA A 125 -4.93 17.95 15.31
CA ALA A 125 -5.01 18.05 16.76
C ALA A 125 -4.09 17.06 17.51
N GLU A 126 -3.58 16.01 16.86
CA GLU A 126 -2.71 14.99 17.48
C GLU A 126 -1.20 15.26 17.28
N ASP A 127 -0.82 16.07 16.28
CA ASP A 127 0.57 16.44 15.96
C ASP A 127 1.01 17.78 16.61
N GLU A 128 0.16 18.47 17.36
CA GLU A 128 0.50 19.68 18.11
C GLU A 128 1.24 19.32 19.44
N PRO A 129 2.49 19.78 19.67
CA PRO A 129 3.14 19.61 20.95
C PRO A 129 2.43 20.47 22.00
N SER A 130 1.86 19.81 23.02
CA SER A 130 1.15 20.45 24.13
C SER A 130 1.99 21.57 24.78
N GLY A 131 1.72 22.82 24.42
CA GLY A 131 2.38 24.02 24.92
C GLY A 131 1.37 25.05 25.41
N HIS A 132 1.17 25.07 26.72
CA HIS A 132 0.72 26.19 27.57
C HIS A 132 -0.56 27.01 27.28
N GLU A 133 -1.41 26.97 28.31
CA GLU A 133 -2.43 27.94 28.74
C GLU A 133 -2.21 29.42 28.36
N GLY A 134 -3.29 30.07 27.93
CA GLY A 134 -3.39 31.53 27.85
C GLY A 134 -4.84 32.00 27.71
N HIS A 135 -5.44 32.41 28.83
CA HIS A 135 -6.72 33.13 28.89
C HIS A 135 -6.79 34.32 27.92
N SER A 136 -7.95 34.50 27.28
CA SER A 136 -8.53 35.84 27.07
C SER A 136 -10.03 35.72 26.83
N ASP A 137 -10.79 36.31 27.74
CA ASP A 137 -12.19 36.64 27.59
C ASP A 137 -12.44 37.46 26.32
N HIS A 138 -13.55 37.23 25.63
CA HIS A 138 -14.39 38.31 25.12
C HIS A 138 -15.84 37.83 24.95
N ALA A 139 -16.70 38.44 25.75
CA ALA A 139 -18.15 38.38 25.63
C ALA A 139 -18.66 39.37 24.56
N ASP A 140 -19.82 39.01 23.99
CA ASP A 140 -20.95 39.87 23.60
C ASP A 140 -21.24 40.08 22.10
N HIS A 141 -22.56 40.08 21.85
CA HIS A 141 -23.37 40.43 20.69
C HIS A 141 -23.54 39.34 19.60
N GLY A 142 -24.74 38.90 19.23
CA GLY A 142 -26.10 39.32 19.59
C GLY A 142 -27.12 38.46 18.83
N ALA A 143 -28.27 38.26 19.47
CA ALA A 143 -29.38 37.44 18.99
C ALA A 143 -30.08 37.99 17.74
N LYS A 144 -30.51 37.10 16.84
CA LYS A 144 -31.81 37.17 16.14
C LYS A 144 -32.31 35.76 15.79
N GLU A 145 -33.44 35.41 16.40
CA GLU A 145 -34.33 34.33 16.00
C GLU A 145 -35.36 34.83 14.96
N GLY A 146 -35.91 33.88 14.18
CA GLY A 146 -37.09 33.99 13.32
C GLY A 146 -36.74 34.16 11.84
N SER A 147 -37.32 33.47 10.87
CA SER A 147 -38.50 32.58 10.81
C SER A 147 -38.65 32.10 9.35
N ASP A 148 -39.18 30.88 9.18
CA ASP A 148 -40.03 30.37 8.09
C ASP A 148 -39.58 30.37 6.60
N GLU A 149 -39.76 29.19 5.98
CA GLU A 149 -39.71 28.82 4.56
C GLU A 149 -40.85 29.44 3.69
N PRO A 150 -41.20 28.93 2.46
CA PRO A 150 -40.44 28.61 1.23
C PRO A 150 -41.06 29.27 -0.04
N SER A 151 -40.38 29.21 -1.18
CA SER A 151 -40.88 29.20 -2.59
C SER A 151 -39.72 29.59 -3.52
N GLY A 152 -39.56 29.16 -4.77
CA GLY A 152 -40.37 28.41 -5.71
C GLY A 152 -39.92 28.80 -7.12
N HIS A 153 -39.47 27.80 -7.90
CA HIS A 153 -39.58 27.63 -9.36
C HIS A 153 -39.04 28.64 -10.40
N GLU A 154 -38.52 28.01 -11.47
CA GLU A 154 -38.42 28.43 -12.89
C GLU A 154 -37.25 29.38 -13.25
N GLY A 155 -36.49 29.20 -14.32
CA GLY A 155 -36.54 28.33 -15.51
C GLY A 155 -35.74 29.06 -16.61
N HIS A 156 -35.02 28.34 -17.50
CA HIS A 156 -34.53 28.74 -18.84
C HIS A 156 -33.51 27.67 -19.30
N SER A 157 -33.86 26.72 -20.18
CA SER A 157 -34.00 26.78 -21.65
C SER A 157 -32.74 27.19 -22.41
N ASP A 158 -32.17 26.19 -23.09
CA ASP A 158 -31.62 26.13 -24.46
C ASP A 158 -30.66 27.21 -24.95
N HIS A 159 -29.47 26.79 -25.44
CA HIS A 159 -28.95 27.24 -26.74
C HIS A 159 -27.94 26.24 -27.34
N ALA A 160 -28.15 25.98 -28.63
CA ALA A 160 -27.40 25.13 -29.56
C ALA A 160 -26.03 25.74 -29.95
N ASP A 161 -25.00 24.92 -30.25
CA ASP A 161 -24.49 24.56 -31.60
C ASP A 161 -23.66 25.64 -32.31
N TYR A 162 -22.84 25.20 -33.28
CA TYR A 162 -21.83 25.85 -34.12
C TYR A 162 -20.44 25.98 -33.44
N GLY A 163 -19.33 25.56 -34.03
CA GLY A 163 -19.06 25.23 -35.43
C GLY A 163 -17.63 25.69 -35.74
N ALA A 164 -16.89 24.84 -36.45
CA ALA A 164 -15.49 24.97 -36.82
C ALA A 164 -15.08 26.32 -37.44
N ASN A 165 -13.81 26.70 -37.22
CA ASN A 165 -13.05 27.45 -38.23
C ASN A 165 -11.54 27.15 -38.11
N GLU A 166 -11.01 26.43 -39.10
CA GLU A 166 -9.59 26.39 -39.47
C GLU A 166 -9.30 27.59 -40.37
N GLY A 167 -8.11 28.20 -40.26
CA GLY A 167 -7.62 29.08 -41.32
C GLY A 167 -6.41 29.95 -40.99
N SER A 168 -5.34 29.69 -41.76
CA SER A 168 -4.32 30.62 -42.30
C SER A 168 -3.18 31.18 -41.45
N ASP A 169 -2.01 30.57 -41.70
CA ASP A 169 -0.66 31.10 -41.99
C ASP A 169 -0.38 32.63 -42.05
N GLU A 170 0.66 33.02 -41.28
CA GLU A 170 1.85 33.87 -41.59
C GLU A 170 1.69 35.40 -41.89
N PRO A 171 2.76 36.23 -41.81
CA PRO A 171 3.61 36.58 -40.65
C PRO A 171 3.82 38.13 -40.55
N SER A 172 4.78 38.55 -39.71
CA SER A 172 5.51 39.86 -39.68
C SER A 172 5.02 40.99 -38.73
N GLY A 173 5.99 41.58 -38.03
CA GLY A 173 5.87 42.90 -37.38
C GLY A 173 6.61 43.03 -36.05
N ASP A 174 7.90 43.38 -36.11
CA ASP A 174 8.65 44.04 -35.02
C ASP A 174 7.84 45.22 -34.44
N GLU A 175 7.84 45.39 -33.12
CA GLU A 175 7.90 46.73 -32.50
C GLU A 175 8.25 46.64 -31.00
N ASP A 176 9.31 47.37 -30.69
CA ASP A 176 10.01 47.56 -29.42
C ASP A 176 9.21 48.47 -28.47
N HIS A 177 8.93 48.01 -27.24
CA HIS A 177 8.50 48.86 -26.14
C HIS A 177 9.16 48.45 -24.81
N GLY A 178 10.37 48.96 -24.62
CA GLY A 178 10.81 49.73 -23.45
C GLY A 178 10.11 49.56 -22.08
N ASN A 179 10.96 49.17 -21.11
CA ASN A 179 11.15 49.81 -19.81
C ASN A 179 10.00 49.78 -18.78
N HIS A 180 10.05 48.80 -17.88
CA HIS A 180 9.57 48.99 -16.51
C HIS A 180 10.66 48.64 -15.49
N ALA A 181 10.95 49.65 -14.69
CA ALA A 181 11.93 49.69 -13.63
C ALA A 181 11.48 48.87 -12.40
N ASP A 182 12.48 48.28 -11.75
CA ASP A 182 12.73 48.33 -10.30
C ASP A 182 11.50 48.39 -9.37
N HIS A 183 11.17 47.24 -8.78
CA HIS A 183 10.53 47.19 -7.47
C HIS A 183 11.28 46.21 -6.59
N GLY A 184 11.92 46.78 -5.57
CA GLY A 184 12.66 46.09 -4.53
C GLY A 184 11.80 45.21 -3.63
N GLY A 185 12.53 44.38 -2.88
CA GLY A 185 12.03 43.25 -2.11
C GLY A 185 11.02 43.61 -1.02
N HIS A 186 10.01 42.76 -0.95
CA HIS A 186 9.42 42.30 0.29
C HIS A 186 9.16 40.81 0.10
N ASP A 187 9.93 39.98 0.83
CA ASP A 187 9.59 38.58 1.08
C ASP A 187 8.23 38.57 1.79
N MET A 188 7.18 38.45 1.00
CA MET A 188 5.88 37.99 1.47
C MET A 188 5.95 36.48 1.32
N GLU A 189 6.06 35.78 2.45
CA GLU A 189 5.82 34.34 2.51
C GLU A 189 4.33 34.12 2.18
N MET A 190 4.05 33.96 0.90
CA MET A 190 2.71 33.79 0.35
C MET A 190 2.34 32.31 0.40
N SER A 191 1.99 31.81 1.57
CA SER A 191 1.31 30.51 1.69
C SER A 191 -0.19 30.73 1.47
N PRO A 192 -0.78 30.32 0.33
CA PRO A 192 -2.23 30.40 0.15
C PRO A 192 -2.91 29.52 1.22
N ASP A 193 -3.90 30.07 1.91
CA ASP A 193 -4.70 29.39 2.94
C ASP A 193 -3.96 28.90 4.21
N GLY A 194 -2.74 29.39 4.48
CA GLY A 194 -2.02 29.07 5.73
C GLY A 194 -1.52 27.63 5.84
N ILE A 195 -1.59 26.87 4.75
CA ILE A 195 -0.98 25.55 4.65
C ILE A 195 0.53 25.78 4.38
N PRO A 196 1.43 25.28 5.24
CA PRO A 196 2.86 25.44 5.03
C PRO A 196 3.25 24.81 3.68
N LEU A 197 3.90 25.60 2.84
CA LEU A 197 4.49 25.12 1.59
C LEU A 197 5.58 24.10 1.92
N ALA A 198 5.74 23.10 1.05
CA ALA A 198 6.81 22.11 1.21
C ALA A 198 8.18 22.81 1.18
N GLU A 199 9.02 22.58 2.18
CA GLU A 199 10.38 23.12 2.21
C GLU A 199 11.24 22.47 1.12
N GLY A 200 12.05 23.28 0.43
CA GLY A 200 13.01 22.81 -0.57
C GLY A 200 14.18 22.06 0.08
N GLY A 201 14.64 20.99 -0.56
CA GLY A 201 15.84 20.25 -0.12
C GLY A 201 17.10 20.69 -0.88
N GLU A 202 18.28 20.30 -0.40
CA GLU A 202 19.56 20.63 -1.04
C GLU A 202 19.60 20.23 -2.52
N ASP A 203 20.15 21.14 -3.30
CA ASP A 203 20.17 21.15 -4.75
C ASP A 203 21.09 20.08 -5.36
N ARG A 204 20.55 19.21 -6.23
CA ARG A 204 21.32 18.18 -6.96
C ARG A 204 21.77 18.62 -8.36
N ASP A 205 21.08 19.56 -9.00
CA ASP A 205 21.24 19.90 -10.43
C ASP A 205 21.14 21.40 -10.78
N GLY A 206 21.13 22.28 -9.79
CA GLY A 206 20.93 23.72 -9.92
C GLY A 206 19.52 24.22 -9.57
N LEU A 207 18.58 23.34 -9.19
CA LEU A 207 17.16 23.65 -8.99
C LEU A 207 16.65 23.14 -7.64
N GLU A 208 16.22 24.06 -6.77
CA GLU A 208 15.51 23.72 -5.53
C GLU A 208 14.18 23.03 -5.87
N MET A 209 13.99 21.82 -5.35
CA MET A 209 12.76 21.03 -5.50
C MET A 209 12.08 20.82 -4.16
N ASP A 210 10.76 20.97 -4.15
CA ASP A 210 9.88 20.68 -3.02
C ASP A 210 10.12 19.26 -2.49
N VAL A 211 10.29 19.13 -1.17
CA VAL A 211 10.39 17.84 -0.50
C VAL A 211 9.00 17.39 -0.05
N LEU A 212 8.53 16.26 -0.58
CA LEU A 212 7.27 15.65 -0.17
C LEU A 212 7.52 14.51 0.83
N ALA A 213 6.87 14.59 1.99
CA ALA A 213 6.85 13.50 2.96
C ALA A 213 5.73 12.50 2.63
N VAL A 214 6.09 11.24 2.34
CA VAL A 214 5.13 10.17 1.99
C VAL A 214 5.34 8.97 2.91
N ARG A 215 4.23 8.39 3.40
CA ARG A 215 4.24 7.15 4.19
C ARG A 215 3.74 5.99 3.33
N LEU A 216 4.54 4.92 3.21
CA LEU A 216 4.16 3.68 2.54
C LEU A 216 3.91 2.57 3.55
N GLY A 217 2.87 1.76 3.33
CA GLY A 217 2.43 0.73 4.28
C GLY A 217 1.49 1.29 5.35
N PRO A 218 1.14 0.51 6.39
CA PRO A 218 1.60 -0.84 6.71
C PRO A 218 0.81 -1.98 6.05
N VAL A 219 -0.26 -1.65 5.32
CA VAL A 219 -1.27 -2.61 4.82
C VAL A 219 -1.45 -2.57 3.30
N LEU A 220 -0.42 -2.13 2.58
CA LEU A 220 -0.45 -2.08 1.12
C LEU A 220 -0.46 -3.51 0.51
N PRO A 221 -1.15 -3.74 -0.62
CA PRO A 221 -1.03 -5.01 -1.34
C PRO A 221 0.42 -5.26 -1.79
N HIS A 222 0.85 -6.53 -1.71
CA HIS A 222 2.22 -6.95 -2.08
C HIS A 222 3.32 -6.23 -1.28
N TRP A 223 3.01 -5.85 -0.04
CA TRP A 223 3.91 -5.17 0.88
C TRP A 223 4.17 -6.03 2.12
N PRO A 224 5.36 -5.95 2.75
CA PRO A 224 5.61 -6.67 3.99
C PRO A 224 4.66 -6.21 5.11
N ALA A 225 3.98 -7.16 5.75
CA ALA A 225 3.00 -6.86 6.79
C ALA A 225 3.62 -6.04 7.93
N GLY A 226 2.94 -4.95 8.30
CA GLY A 226 3.35 -4.07 9.40
C GLY A 226 4.50 -3.11 9.09
N LEU A 227 5.18 -3.24 7.94
CA LEU A 227 6.27 -2.33 7.58
C LEU A 227 5.71 -0.96 7.20
N VAL A 228 6.19 0.11 7.85
CA VAL A 228 5.96 1.49 7.44
C VAL A 228 7.28 2.07 6.95
N LEU A 229 7.26 2.65 5.76
CA LEU A 229 8.40 3.40 5.21
C LEU A 229 8.04 4.88 5.14
N HIS A 230 8.67 5.66 6.01
CA HIS A 230 8.60 7.12 6.02
C HIS A 230 9.60 7.65 5.01
N CYS A 231 9.12 8.23 3.92
CA CYS A 231 9.90 8.61 2.76
C CYS A 231 9.93 10.12 2.59
N SER A 232 11.09 10.64 2.17
CA SER A 232 11.24 11.99 1.62
C SER A 232 11.43 11.85 0.11
N LEU A 233 10.59 12.51 -0.67
CA LEU A 233 10.67 12.54 -2.12
C LEU A 233 11.06 13.93 -2.60
N GLN A 234 11.95 13.98 -3.59
CA GLN A 234 12.13 15.16 -4.43
C GLN A 234 11.72 14.75 -5.84
N GLY A 235 10.60 15.29 -6.32
CA GLY A 235 9.96 14.82 -7.55
C GLY A 235 9.49 13.38 -7.42
N ASP A 236 9.99 12.50 -8.27
CA ASP A 236 9.70 11.06 -8.26
C ASP A 236 10.74 10.22 -7.51
N VAL A 237 11.84 10.82 -7.04
CA VAL A 237 12.96 10.09 -6.43
C VAL A 237 12.89 10.13 -4.90
N LEU A 238 13.08 8.97 -4.27
CA LEU A 238 13.27 8.84 -2.83
C LEU A 238 14.67 9.31 -2.43
N THR A 239 14.76 10.37 -1.64
CA THR A 239 16.03 10.97 -1.20
C THR A 239 16.38 10.57 0.22
N GLY A 240 15.36 10.24 1.02
CA GLY A 240 15.51 9.71 2.37
C GLY A 240 14.42 8.71 2.70
N ALA A 241 14.75 7.74 3.54
CA ALA A 241 13.77 6.79 4.06
C ALA A 241 14.09 6.43 5.52
N ARG A 242 13.05 6.18 6.30
CA ARG A 242 13.13 5.57 7.64
C ARG A 242 12.10 4.47 7.73
N ALA A 243 12.48 3.33 8.30
CA ALA A 243 11.62 2.16 8.37
C ALA A 243 11.15 1.92 9.80
N GLU A 244 9.91 1.49 9.93
CA GLU A 244 9.25 1.21 11.19
C GLU A 244 8.42 -0.07 11.06
N LEU A 245 8.32 -0.86 12.13
CA LEU A 245 7.53 -2.08 12.13
C LEU A 245 6.39 -1.98 13.16
N LEU A 246 5.15 -2.00 12.69
CA LEU A 246 3.96 -2.09 13.53
C LEU A 246 3.63 -3.55 13.78
N GLY A 247 3.45 -3.93 15.05
CA GLY A 247 3.31 -5.32 15.47
C GLY A 247 1.87 -5.82 15.59
N ALA A 248 1.77 -7.13 15.83
CA ALA A 248 0.55 -7.80 16.30
C ALA A 248 0.34 -7.57 17.81
N GLU A 249 -0.88 -7.75 18.30
CA GLU A 249 -1.15 -7.76 19.75
C GLU A 249 -0.57 -9.01 20.42
N CYS A 250 -0.63 -10.14 19.74
CA CYS A 250 -0.09 -11.43 20.20
C CYS A 250 0.89 -12.01 19.17
N GLU A 251 2.03 -12.53 19.65
CA GLU A 251 2.92 -13.34 18.82
C GLU A 251 2.33 -14.75 18.58
N GLY A 252 2.77 -15.41 17.50
CA GLY A 252 2.45 -16.81 17.24
C GLY A 252 1.27 -17.07 16.31
N GLY A 253 1.13 -16.29 15.23
CA GLY A 253 0.11 -16.50 14.20
C GLY A 253 0.29 -17.75 13.34
N ASP A 254 -0.66 -17.99 12.45
CA ASP A 254 -0.64 -19.01 11.39
C ASP A 254 0.38 -18.64 10.32
N ALA A 255 1.64 -18.93 10.63
CA ALA A 255 2.78 -18.63 9.79
C ALA A 255 2.91 -19.66 8.65
N ALA A 256 3.07 -19.19 7.41
CA ALA A 256 3.27 -20.06 6.25
C ALA A 256 4.64 -20.76 6.30
N ASP A 257 4.74 -21.94 5.68
CA ASP A 257 6.02 -22.61 5.50
C ASP A 257 6.94 -21.85 4.53
N PRO A 258 8.27 -22.08 4.57
CA PRO A 258 9.23 -21.33 3.75
C PRO A 258 8.97 -21.40 2.24
N ARG A 259 8.51 -22.54 1.73
CA ARG A 259 8.21 -22.72 0.29
C ARG A 259 7.03 -21.85 -0.12
N THR A 260 5.97 -21.87 0.70
CA THR A 260 4.78 -21.05 0.48
C THR A 260 5.12 -19.55 0.50
N ARG A 261 5.96 -19.10 1.45
CA ARG A 261 6.48 -17.72 1.49
C ARG A 261 7.30 -17.33 0.26
N ALA A 262 8.20 -18.21 -0.19
CA ALA A 262 9.00 -17.95 -1.38
C ALA A 262 8.11 -17.74 -2.61
N LEU A 263 7.10 -18.61 -2.80
CA LEU A 263 6.13 -18.48 -3.88
C LEU A 263 5.25 -17.23 -3.76
N ASP A 264 4.87 -16.83 -2.55
CA ASP A 264 4.12 -15.60 -2.31
C ASP A 264 4.91 -14.34 -2.68
N ARG A 265 6.23 -14.34 -2.47
CA ARG A 265 7.10 -13.26 -2.96
C ARG A 265 7.21 -13.25 -4.48
N VAL A 266 7.30 -14.43 -5.10
CA VAL A 266 7.23 -14.53 -6.57
C VAL A 266 5.91 -13.96 -7.08
N VAL A 267 4.77 -14.24 -6.42
CA VAL A 267 3.48 -13.62 -6.74
C VAL A 267 3.58 -12.10 -6.65
N SER A 268 4.14 -11.58 -5.55
CA SER A 268 4.24 -10.13 -5.30
C SER A 268 5.11 -9.41 -6.33
N VAL A 269 6.30 -9.92 -6.64
CA VAL A 269 7.18 -9.34 -7.67
C VAL A 269 6.51 -9.38 -9.04
N LEU A 270 5.88 -10.49 -9.42
CA LEU A 270 5.21 -10.61 -10.73
C LEU A 270 3.98 -9.70 -10.85
N ALA A 271 3.22 -9.53 -9.76
CA ALA A 271 2.07 -8.64 -9.73
C ALA A 271 2.49 -7.17 -9.81
N LEU A 272 3.48 -6.75 -9.01
CA LEU A 272 4.02 -5.39 -9.05
C LEU A 272 4.71 -5.06 -10.40
N ALA A 273 5.28 -6.06 -11.08
CA ALA A 273 5.82 -5.90 -12.43
C ALA A 273 4.73 -5.84 -13.53
N GLY A 274 3.43 -5.88 -13.16
CA GLY A 274 2.31 -5.85 -14.09
C GLY A 274 2.11 -7.13 -14.90
N TRP A 275 2.62 -8.28 -14.42
CA TRP A 275 2.48 -9.57 -15.10
C TRP A 275 1.44 -10.48 -14.44
N ASP A 276 0.19 -10.00 -14.39
CA ASP A 276 -0.92 -10.62 -13.65
C ASP A 276 -1.12 -12.11 -13.93
N ASP A 277 -1.11 -12.50 -15.21
CA ASP A 277 -1.26 -13.90 -15.62
C ASP A 277 -0.13 -14.79 -15.04
N ALA A 278 1.09 -14.27 -14.90
CA ALA A 278 2.21 -14.98 -14.27
C ALA A 278 2.08 -15.02 -12.75
N ALA A 279 1.67 -13.92 -12.12
CA ALA A 279 1.36 -13.86 -10.69
C ALA A 279 0.24 -14.84 -10.30
N GLU A 280 -0.82 -14.93 -11.09
CA GLU A 280 -1.93 -15.86 -10.88
C GLU A 280 -1.49 -17.33 -10.98
N ARG A 281 -0.61 -17.65 -11.95
CA ARG A 281 0.01 -18.99 -12.01
C ARG A 281 0.89 -19.29 -10.80
N ALA A 282 1.69 -18.33 -10.36
CA ALA A 282 2.51 -18.48 -9.16
C ALA A 282 1.62 -18.72 -7.93
N ARG A 283 0.50 -17.99 -7.81
CA ARG A 283 -0.51 -18.16 -6.76
C ARG A 283 -1.12 -19.56 -6.79
N ARG A 284 -1.53 -20.05 -7.96
CA ARG A 284 -2.02 -21.44 -8.10
C ARG A 284 -0.97 -22.48 -7.68
N ILE A 285 0.32 -22.24 -7.92
CA ILE A 285 1.39 -23.14 -7.48
C ILE A 285 1.63 -23.05 -5.97
N ARG A 286 1.50 -21.85 -5.38
CA ARG A 286 1.56 -21.58 -3.94
C ARG A 286 0.45 -22.31 -3.20
N ASP A 287 -0.77 -22.24 -3.71
CA ASP A 287 -1.96 -22.76 -3.03
C ASP A 287 -2.11 -24.29 -3.17
N VAL A 288 -1.29 -24.94 -3.99
CA VAL A 288 -1.21 -26.40 -4.04
C VAL A 288 -0.42 -26.86 -2.80
N PRO A 289 -1.03 -27.62 -1.88
CA PRO A 289 -0.33 -28.12 -0.71
C PRO A 289 0.87 -28.97 -1.16
N PRO A 290 2.01 -28.90 -0.45
CA PRO A 290 3.13 -29.77 -0.75
C PRO A 290 2.62 -31.21 -0.65
N THR A 291 2.72 -31.97 -1.75
CA THR A 291 2.28 -33.36 -1.76
C THR A 291 3.02 -34.07 -0.63
N GLY A 292 2.28 -34.59 0.35
CA GLY A 292 2.80 -35.45 1.40
C GLY A 292 3.23 -36.82 0.85
N ASP A 293 3.97 -36.82 -0.26
CA ASP A 293 4.39 -38.03 -0.95
C ASP A 293 5.44 -38.73 -0.09
N ALA A 294 5.00 -39.83 0.52
CA ALA A 294 5.81 -40.83 1.23
C ALA A 294 6.84 -41.55 0.33
N ARG A 295 7.10 -41.03 -0.88
CA ARG A 295 8.15 -41.54 -1.77
C ARG A 295 9.52 -41.15 -1.22
N PRO A 296 10.50 -42.06 -1.24
CA PRO A 296 11.87 -41.76 -0.85
C PRO A 296 12.41 -40.59 -1.67
N ALA A 297 13.19 -39.70 -1.03
CA ALA A 297 13.66 -38.43 -1.60
C ALA A 297 14.38 -38.55 -2.96
N VAL A 298 14.91 -39.74 -3.28
CA VAL A 298 15.63 -40.04 -4.52
C VAL A 298 14.72 -40.03 -5.76
N ASP A 299 13.42 -40.30 -5.61
CA ASP A 299 12.47 -40.39 -6.73
C ASP A 299 11.46 -39.22 -6.77
N ARG A 300 11.63 -38.22 -5.91
CA ARG A 300 10.74 -37.06 -5.89
C ARG A 300 11.12 -36.11 -7.04
N PRO A 301 10.18 -35.71 -7.91
CA PRO A 301 10.46 -34.65 -8.88
C PRO A 301 10.92 -33.41 -8.14
N THR A 302 12.08 -32.87 -8.53
CA THR A 302 12.73 -31.68 -7.91
C THR A 302 11.90 -30.40 -7.99
N ALA A 303 10.88 -30.35 -8.84
CA ALA A 303 9.91 -29.27 -8.89
C ALA A 303 8.59 -29.76 -9.47
N SER A 304 7.46 -29.17 -9.05
CA SER A 304 6.18 -29.42 -9.69
C SER A 304 6.25 -29.01 -11.19
N PRO A 305 5.55 -29.73 -12.11
CA PRO A 305 5.53 -29.35 -13.52
C PRO A 305 5.06 -27.92 -13.77
N GLY A 306 4.20 -27.39 -12.89
CA GLY A 306 3.75 -25.99 -12.91
C GLY A 306 4.91 -25.02 -12.63
N LEU A 307 5.67 -25.27 -11.56
CA LEU A 307 6.84 -24.45 -11.21
C LEU A 307 7.92 -24.48 -12.30
N ALA A 308 8.22 -25.66 -12.86
CA ALA A 308 9.17 -25.78 -13.97
C ALA A 308 8.72 -25.02 -15.23
N ARG A 309 7.42 -24.91 -15.49
CA ARG A 309 6.88 -24.06 -16.58
C ARG A 309 7.01 -22.58 -16.25
N LEU A 310 6.68 -22.17 -15.03
CA LEU A 310 6.81 -20.80 -14.57
C LEU A 310 8.26 -20.31 -14.65
N ARG A 311 9.22 -21.08 -14.10
CA ARG A 311 10.68 -20.82 -14.19
C ARG A 311 11.12 -20.56 -15.64
N ARG A 312 10.73 -21.43 -16.57
CA ARG A 312 11.06 -21.30 -18.00
C ARG A 312 10.44 -20.06 -18.63
N ARG A 313 9.21 -19.70 -18.26
CA ARG A 313 8.51 -18.53 -18.79
C ARG A 313 9.17 -17.23 -18.30
N VAL A 314 9.50 -17.15 -17.01
CA VAL A 314 10.22 -16.02 -16.42
C VAL A 314 11.59 -15.84 -17.09
N ARG A 315 12.41 -16.90 -17.14
CA ARG A 315 13.75 -16.87 -17.75
C ARG A 315 13.77 -16.47 -19.23
N ARG A 316 12.70 -16.74 -19.97
CA ARG A 316 12.57 -16.40 -21.40
C ARG A 316 11.99 -15.02 -21.66
N SER A 317 11.44 -14.36 -20.65
CA SER A 317 10.80 -13.06 -20.80
C SER A 317 11.83 -11.96 -20.91
N ARG A 318 12.05 -11.43 -22.11
CA ARG A 318 12.95 -10.30 -22.34
C ARG A 318 12.42 -9.01 -21.74
N MET A 319 11.10 -8.79 -21.80
CA MET A 319 10.46 -7.59 -21.25
C MET A 319 10.60 -7.54 -19.73
N LEU A 320 10.29 -8.64 -19.04
CA LEU A 320 10.45 -8.71 -17.58
C LEU A 320 11.91 -8.53 -17.17
N ARG A 321 12.84 -9.18 -17.89
CA ARG A 321 14.26 -8.99 -17.64
C ARG A 321 14.67 -7.54 -17.83
N TRP A 322 14.17 -6.87 -18.88
CA TRP A 322 14.51 -5.49 -19.14
C TRP A 322 13.94 -4.54 -18.07
N SER A 323 12.71 -4.79 -17.59
CA SER A 323 12.07 -3.95 -16.58
C SER A 323 12.67 -4.09 -15.18
N LEU A 324 13.16 -5.27 -14.80
CA LEU A 324 13.68 -5.54 -13.45
C LEU A 324 15.21 -5.40 -13.34
N ARG A 325 15.91 -5.37 -14.48
CA ARG A 325 17.38 -5.31 -14.49
C ARG A 325 17.87 -3.96 -13.99
N GLY A 326 18.87 -3.99 -13.12
CA GLY A 326 19.47 -2.79 -12.51
C GLY A 326 18.65 -2.16 -11.39
N LEU A 327 17.49 -2.72 -11.02
CA LEU A 327 16.69 -2.22 -9.91
C LEU A 327 17.25 -2.73 -8.56
N GLY A 328 17.69 -1.80 -7.71
CA GLY A 328 18.23 -2.07 -6.38
C GLY A 328 19.34 -3.13 -6.38
N PRO A 329 20.46 -2.92 -7.10
CA PRO A 329 21.57 -3.87 -7.13
C PRO A 329 22.23 -3.94 -5.76
N LEU A 330 22.42 -5.15 -5.23
CA LEU A 330 23.11 -5.40 -3.98
C LEU A 330 24.34 -6.28 -4.22
N THR A 331 25.50 -5.82 -3.73
CA THR A 331 26.71 -6.65 -3.71
C THR A 331 26.65 -7.66 -2.57
N ALA A 332 27.51 -8.68 -2.61
CA ALA A 332 27.66 -9.61 -1.50
C ALA A 332 28.06 -8.90 -0.19
N ASP A 333 28.76 -7.77 -0.29
CA ASP A 333 29.19 -6.98 0.86
C ASP A 333 28.02 -6.18 1.44
N ASP A 334 27.15 -5.62 0.60
CA ASP A 334 25.91 -4.98 1.02
C ASP A 334 24.99 -5.96 1.73
N VAL A 335 24.78 -7.15 1.14
CA VAL A 335 23.96 -8.21 1.73
C VAL A 335 24.47 -8.61 3.12
N ARG A 336 25.79 -8.78 3.29
CA ARG A 336 26.38 -9.07 4.62
C ARG A 336 26.25 -7.90 5.59
N ARG A 337 26.46 -6.67 5.14
CA ARG A 337 26.34 -5.45 5.97
C ARG A 337 24.92 -5.27 6.49
N LEU A 338 23.93 -5.48 5.62
CA LEU A 338 22.51 -5.33 5.92
C LEU A 338 21.90 -6.55 6.61
N GLY A 339 22.64 -7.66 6.75
CA GLY A 339 22.15 -8.90 7.35
C GLY A 339 21.06 -9.59 6.52
N LEU A 340 21.06 -9.36 5.20
CA LEU A 340 20.13 -9.97 4.25
C LEU A 340 20.57 -11.41 3.90
N PRO A 341 19.65 -12.28 3.44
CA PRO A 341 20.03 -13.62 2.98
C PRO A 341 20.87 -13.56 1.70
N GLU A 342 21.74 -14.56 1.50
CA GLU A 342 22.66 -14.63 0.36
C GLU A 342 21.96 -14.50 -1.01
N GLY A 343 20.70 -14.95 -1.07
CA GLY A 343 19.84 -14.80 -2.23
C GLY A 343 19.43 -13.38 -2.63
N ALA A 344 19.75 -12.38 -1.82
CA ALA A 344 19.46 -10.98 -2.10
C ALA A 344 20.49 -10.31 -3.04
N VAL A 345 21.62 -10.98 -3.33
CA VAL A 345 22.67 -10.46 -4.22
C VAL A 345 22.16 -10.29 -5.64
N GLY A 346 22.60 -9.21 -6.29
CA GLY A 346 22.20 -8.86 -7.66
C GLY A 346 21.07 -7.83 -7.68
N ASP A 347 20.41 -7.69 -8.83
CA ASP A 347 19.26 -6.80 -9.00
C ASP A 347 17.92 -7.53 -8.76
N ALA A 348 16.80 -6.83 -8.91
CA ALA A 348 15.46 -7.41 -8.70
C ALA A 348 15.18 -8.63 -9.59
N TYR A 349 15.76 -8.70 -10.79
CA TYR A 349 15.61 -9.85 -11.68
C TYR A 349 16.42 -11.05 -11.17
N ASP A 350 17.67 -10.83 -10.75
CA ASP A 350 18.52 -11.88 -10.17
C ASP A 350 17.88 -12.47 -8.91
N ARG A 351 17.34 -11.62 -8.03
CA ARG A 351 16.59 -12.04 -6.83
C ARG A 351 15.35 -12.87 -7.17
N LEU A 352 14.57 -12.46 -8.19
CA LEU A 352 13.41 -13.24 -8.64
C LEU A 352 13.82 -14.64 -9.15
N LEU A 353 14.92 -14.73 -9.90
CA LEU A 353 15.42 -16.02 -10.37
C LEU A 353 15.88 -16.91 -9.22
N HIS A 354 16.59 -16.32 -8.25
CA HIS A 354 17.04 -17.04 -7.06
C HIS A 354 15.86 -17.53 -6.21
N LEU A 355 14.87 -16.67 -5.93
CA LEU A 355 13.62 -17.06 -5.26
C LEU A 355 12.94 -18.24 -5.97
N LEU A 356 12.88 -18.20 -7.30
CA LEU A 356 12.30 -19.26 -8.10
C LEU A 356 13.08 -20.56 -8.03
N ASP A 357 14.41 -20.51 -8.05
CA ASP A 357 15.27 -21.69 -8.03
C ASP A 357 15.25 -22.37 -6.66
N ASP A 358 15.20 -21.59 -5.58
CA ASP A 358 15.29 -22.06 -4.19
C ASP A 358 13.95 -22.47 -3.56
N VAL A 359 12.81 -22.32 -4.26
CA VAL A 359 11.46 -22.64 -3.74
C VAL A 359 11.36 -24.01 -3.06
N ASP A 360 11.98 -25.03 -3.65
CA ASP A 360 11.90 -26.42 -3.18
C ASP A 360 13.15 -26.84 -2.37
N GLU A 361 14.10 -25.92 -2.16
CA GLU A 361 15.28 -26.17 -1.33
C GLU A 361 14.89 -26.23 0.16
N PRO A 362 15.46 -27.16 0.94
CA PRO A 362 15.17 -27.26 2.35
C PRO A 362 15.66 -26.01 3.08
N ALA A 363 14.84 -25.49 3.99
CA ALA A 363 15.24 -24.38 4.83
C ALA A 363 16.51 -24.72 5.63
N PRO A 364 17.43 -23.77 5.82
CA PRO A 364 18.67 -24.02 6.54
C PRO A 364 18.40 -24.46 7.98
N PRO A 365 19.23 -25.39 8.53
CA PRO A 365 19.11 -25.83 9.92
C PRO A 365 19.33 -24.65 10.87
N GLY A 366 18.38 -24.41 11.77
CA GLY A 366 18.39 -23.26 12.70
C GLY A 366 17.39 -22.16 12.38
N GLY A 367 16.63 -22.28 11.28
CA GLY A 367 15.66 -21.28 10.86
C GLY A 367 16.34 -20.04 10.26
N ARG A 368 15.54 -19.16 9.66
CA ARG A 368 16.05 -17.88 9.14
C ARG A 368 16.11 -16.85 10.26
N ARG A 369 17.24 -16.16 10.36
CA ARG A 369 17.41 -15.02 11.25
C ARG A 369 16.46 -13.89 10.82
N ALA A 370 15.84 -13.23 11.79
CA ALA A 370 15.02 -12.05 11.53
C ALA A 370 15.87 -10.93 10.93
N VAL A 371 15.34 -10.26 9.91
CA VAL A 371 15.99 -9.14 9.23
C VAL A 371 15.66 -7.85 9.99
N PRO A 372 16.65 -7.02 10.36
CA PRO A 372 16.36 -5.75 11.02
C PRO A 372 15.61 -4.83 10.07
N VAL A 373 14.61 -4.11 10.57
CA VAL A 373 13.75 -3.23 9.76
C VAL A 373 14.56 -2.19 8.97
N ASP A 374 15.66 -1.69 9.53
CA ASP A 374 16.51 -0.68 8.86
C ASP A 374 17.22 -1.21 7.60
N ALA A 375 17.33 -2.54 7.44
CA ALA A 375 17.96 -3.13 6.25
C ALA A 375 17.21 -2.81 4.94
N VAL A 376 15.96 -2.33 5.04
CA VAL A 376 15.15 -1.96 3.88
C VAL A 376 15.37 -0.52 3.39
N VAL A 377 16.09 0.30 4.16
CA VAL A 377 16.28 1.74 3.88
C VAL A 377 17.28 1.98 2.75
N ASP A 378 18.52 1.50 2.91
CA ASP A 378 19.57 1.71 1.90
C ASP A 378 19.17 1.24 0.49
N PRO A 379 18.49 0.08 0.30
CA PRO A 379 18.14 -0.41 -1.03
C PRO A 379 17.10 0.41 -1.80
N VAL A 380 16.35 1.29 -1.13
CA VAL A 380 15.25 2.05 -1.75
C VAL A 380 15.58 3.52 -2.01
N VAL A 381 16.62 4.07 -1.36
CA VAL A 381 17.06 5.44 -1.62
C VAL A 381 17.61 5.56 -3.04
N GLY A 382 17.22 6.62 -3.73
CA GLY A 382 17.54 6.88 -5.13
C GLY A 382 16.59 6.23 -6.14
N LEU A 383 15.53 5.55 -5.67
CA LEU A 383 14.51 4.93 -6.52
C LEU A 383 13.20 5.71 -6.49
N ASP A 384 12.34 5.49 -7.48
CA ASP A 384 10.93 5.88 -7.39
C ASP A 384 10.11 4.91 -6.52
N LEU A 385 8.88 5.30 -6.18
CA LEU A 385 7.99 4.52 -5.32
C LEU A 385 7.67 3.12 -5.87
N ALA A 386 7.49 2.97 -7.18
CA ALA A 386 7.18 1.69 -7.80
C ALA A 386 8.41 0.78 -7.80
N ALA A 387 9.58 1.33 -8.12
CA ALA A 387 10.85 0.63 -8.05
C ALA A 387 11.19 0.19 -6.62
N ALA A 388 10.96 1.05 -5.62
CA ALA A 388 11.13 0.71 -4.21
C ALA A 388 10.24 -0.48 -3.80
N ARG A 389 8.95 -0.47 -4.17
CA ARG A 389 8.04 -1.61 -3.92
C ARG A 389 8.52 -2.90 -4.56
N LEU A 390 9.00 -2.85 -5.80
CA LEU A 390 9.56 -4.00 -6.51
C LEU A 390 10.82 -4.56 -5.82
N VAL A 391 11.71 -3.67 -5.38
CA VAL A 391 12.92 -4.07 -4.64
C VAL A 391 12.52 -4.78 -3.34
N LEU A 392 11.65 -4.18 -2.53
CA LEU A 392 11.22 -4.76 -1.25
C LEU A 392 10.49 -6.10 -1.42
N ALA A 393 9.63 -6.23 -2.43
CA ALA A 393 8.94 -7.49 -2.72
C ALA A 393 9.90 -8.62 -3.14
N GLY A 394 11.03 -8.27 -3.77
CA GLY A 394 12.09 -9.19 -4.15
C GLY A 394 13.06 -9.53 -3.03
N LEU A 395 13.09 -8.75 -1.94
CA LEU A 395 13.91 -9.05 -0.77
C LEU A 395 13.26 -10.16 0.06
N ASP A 396 14.04 -11.17 0.41
CA ASP A 396 13.60 -12.23 1.31
C ASP A 396 13.70 -11.73 2.77
N LEU A 397 12.81 -10.81 3.12
CA LEU A 397 12.79 -10.13 4.43
C LEU A 397 12.34 -11.03 5.59
N GLY A 398 11.89 -12.26 5.29
CA GLY A 398 11.46 -13.24 6.28
C GLY A 398 10.54 -12.63 7.34
N THR A 399 10.87 -12.89 8.61
CA THR A 399 10.34 -12.13 9.74
C THR A 399 11.16 -10.87 9.91
N LEU A 400 10.53 -9.70 9.79
CA LEU A 400 11.16 -8.44 10.17
C LEU A 400 11.22 -8.32 11.69
N SER A 401 12.30 -7.73 12.20
CA SER A 401 12.44 -7.39 13.61
C SER A 401 12.62 -5.89 13.76
N ALA A 402 12.00 -5.30 14.77
CA ALA A 402 12.22 -3.92 15.13
C ALA A 402 13.72 -3.69 15.40
N ALA A 403 14.23 -2.50 15.03
CA ALA A 403 15.60 -2.13 15.30
C ALA A 403 15.88 -2.26 16.82
N PRO A 404 17.04 -2.80 17.24
CA PRO A 404 17.40 -2.74 18.65
C PRO A 404 17.48 -1.27 19.07
N ALA A 405 16.76 -0.91 20.14
CA ALA A 405 16.82 0.44 20.69
C ALA A 405 18.30 0.86 20.89
N PRO A 406 18.67 2.12 20.55
CA PRO A 406 20.02 2.59 20.80
C PRO A 406 20.32 2.40 22.29
N ARG A 407 21.42 1.69 22.59
CA ARG A 407 21.86 1.54 23.98
C ARG A 407 22.06 2.95 24.55
N PRO A 408 21.52 3.27 25.74
CA PRO A 408 21.77 4.56 26.33
C PRO A 408 23.28 4.75 26.43
N GLU A 409 23.78 5.85 25.85
CA GLU A 409 25.18 6.21 25.97
C GLU A 409 25.52 6.20 27.46
N ALA A 410 26.42 5.29 27.84
CA ALA A 410 26.97 5.30 29.17
C ALA A 410 27.72 6.62 29.31
N THR A 411 27.08 7.59 29.96
CA THR A 411 27.72 8.81 30.47
C THR A 411 28.95 8.34 31.25
N ARG A 412 30.13 8.50 30.63
CA ARG A 412 31.41 8.38 31.32
C ARG A 412 31.49 9.57 32.26
N GLY A 413 31.16 9.32 33.53
CA GLY A 413 31.48 10.20 34.65
C GLY A 413 32.96 10.15 35.00
#